data_AF-A0A350BYE6-F1
#
_entry.id   AF-A0A350BYE6-F1
#
_cell.length_a   1.000
_cell.length_b   1.000
_cell.length_c   1.000
_cell.angle_alpha   90.00
_cell.angle_beta   90.00
_cell.angle_gamma   90.00
#
_symmetry.space_group_name_H-M   'P 1'
#
loop_
_entity.id
_entity.type
_entity.pdbx_description
1 polymer ?
#
loop_
_entity_poly.entity_id
_entity_poly.type
_entity_poly.pdbx_seq_one_letter_code
_entity_poly.pdbx_strand_id
1 'polypeptide(L)'
;MKKDIDFRRLSFYQIWIRSFADGNGDGIGDLYGVYDKLEYIHSLGVDAIWFSPIYPSPNADYGYDISDYRDIHPDYGTLEQFKKVLNKAHELGMYVLMDLVINHTSDEHP
;
A
#
# COMPACT_ATOMS: atom_id res chain seq x y z
N MET A 1 -6.29 23.78 -9.02
CA MET A 1 -6.86 23.25 -10.28
C MET A 1 -6.67 21.74 -10.28
N LYS A 2 -7.74 20.95 -10.29
CA LYS A 2 -7.62 19.52 -10.58
C LYS A 2 -7.19 19.41 -12.05
N LYS A 3 -6.00 18.88 -12.32
CA LYS A 3 -5.65 18.45 -13.67
C LYS A 3 -6.63 17.33 -14.05
N ASP A 4 -7.18 17.38 -15.25
CA ASP A 4 -7.89 16.22 -15.79
C ASP A 4 -6.88 15.08 -15.92
N ILE A 5 -7.05 14.04 -15.10
CA ILE A 5 -6.18 12.87 -15.09
C ILE A 5 -6.65 11.94 -16.21
N ASP A 6 -5.80 11.71 -17.20
CA ASP A 6 -6.03 10.67 -18.21
C ASP A 6 -5.35 9.37 -17.78
N PHE A 7 -6.09 8.51 -17.07
CA PHE A 7 -5.56 7.23 -16.55
C PHE A 7 -4.95 6.32 -17.61
N ARG A 8 -5.35 6.46 -18.89
CA ARG A 8 -4.82 5.66 -20.00
C ARG A 8 -3.34 5.98 -20.31
N ARG A 9 -2.83 7.08 -19.77
CA ARG A 9 -1.44 7.54 -19.94
C ARG A 9 -0.58 7.34 -18.71
N LEU A 10 -1.15 6.86 -17.61
CA LEU A 10 -0.41 6.63 -16.38
C LEU A 10 0.25 5.26 -16.38
N SER A 11 1.40 5.19 -15.72
CA SER A 11 2.12 3.97 -15.40
C SER A 11 2.02 3.68 -13.90
N PHE A 12 1.77 2.42 -13.56
CA PHE A 12 1.51 1.98 -12.19
C PHE A 12 2.57 0.98 -11.74
N TYR A 13 3.08 1.16 -10.53
CA TYR A 13 3.98 0.22 -9.88
C TYR A 13 3.22 -0.52 -8.77
N GLN A 14 2.96 -1.81 -8.98
CA GLN A 14 2.28 -2.63 -7.97
C GLN A 14 3.28 -3.09 -6.90
N ILE A 15 2.89 -2.93 -5.63
CA ILE A 15 3.66 -3.34 -4.46
C ILE A 15 2.94 -4.48 -3.77
N TRP A 16 3.57 -5.65 -3.75
CA TRP A 16 3.25 -6.73 -2.82
C TRP A 16 4.05 -6.53 -1.54
N ILE A 17 3.45 -5.86 -0.54
CA ILE A 17 4.20 -5.26 0.59
C ILE A 17 5.07 -6.28 1.33
N ARG A 18 4.52 -7.46 1.62
CA ARG A 18 5.17 -8.53 2.39
C ARG A 18 6.53 -8.96 1.82
N SER A 19 6.75 -8.76 0.52
CA SER A 19 7.97 -9.20 -0.18
C SER A 19 8.74 -8.06 -0.83
N PHE A 20 8.36 -6.80 -0.60
CA PHE A 20 8.96 -5.67 -1.29
C PHE A 20 10.26 -5.19 -0.63
N ALA A 21 10.19 -4.73 0.62
CA ALA A 21 11.34 -4.27 1.39
C ALA A 21 11.00 -4.33 2.88
N ASP A 22 11.85 -4.99 3.66
CA ASP A 22 11.78 -5.05 5.13
C ASP A 22 12.57 -3.86 5.70
N GLY A 23 11.88 -2.92 6.35
CA GLY A 23 12.48 -1.73 6.96
C GLY A 23 12.73 -1.84 8.46
N ASN A 24 12.19 -2.86 9.13
CA ASN A 24 12.33 -3.03 10.58
C ASN A 24 13.25 -4.21 10.98
N GLY A 25 13.55 -5.12 10.05
CA GLY A 25 14.45 -6.25 10.21
C GLY A 25 13.81 -7.54 10.74
N ASP A 26 12.48 -7.66 10.71
CA ASP A 26 11.75 -8.86 11.17
C ASP A 26 11.61 -9.96 10.10
N GLY A 27 12.06 -9.71 8.87
CA GLY A 27 12.00 -10.62 7.73
C GLY A 27 10.74 -10.48 6.87
N ILE A 28 9.85 -9.52 7.17
CA ILE A 28 8.64 -9.22 6.43
C ILE A 28 8.72 -7.80 5.85
N GLY A 29 8.33 -7.65 4.58
CA GLY A 29 8.26 -6.33 3.98
C GLY A 29 7.13 -5.47 4.59
N ASP A 30 7.43 -4.20 4.84
CA ASP A 30 6.58 -3.31 5.65
C ASP A 30 6.57 -1.86 5.13
N LEU A 31 5.79 -0.99 5.79
CA LEU A 31 5.65 0.41 5.38
C LEU A 31 6.93 1.23 5.60
N TYR A 32 7.84 0.81 6.49
CA TYR A 32 9.15 1.46 6.66
C TYR A 32 10.01 1.20 5.42
N GLY A 33 10.09 -0.06 4.99
CA GLY A 33 10.81 -0.43 3.79
C GLY A 33 10.21 0.19 2.54
N VAL A 34 8.89 0.30 2.44
CA VAL A 34 8.24 1.04 1.34
C VAL A 34 8.63 2.52 1.37
N TYR A 35 8.57 3.18 2.53
CA TYR A 35 8.95 4.58 2.67
C TYR A 35 10.37 4.85 2.16
N ASP A 36 11.34 4.00 2.54
CA ASP A 36 12.75 4.10 2.15
C ASP A 36 13.00 3.88 0.65
N LYS A 37 12.03 3.34 -0.09
CA LYS A 37 12.13 3.07 -1.53
C LYS A 37 11.31 4.02 -2.39
N LEU A 38 10.58 4.98 -1.81
CA LEU A 38 9.74 5.89 -2.59
C LEU A 38 10.54 6.73 -3.59
N GLU A 39 11.74 7.22 -3.22
CA GLU A 39 12.62 7.93 -4.16
C GLU A 39 13.08 7.02 -5.31
N TYR A 40 13.37 5.75 -5.02
CA TYR A 40 13.69 4.77 -6.06
C TYR A 40 12.51 4.57 -7.01
N ILE A 41 11.30 4.33 -6.48
CA ILE A 41 10.09 4.14 -7.29
C ILE A 41 9.84 5.37 -8.16
N HIS A 42 9.91 6.58 -7.59
CA HIS A 42 9.81 7.82 -8.36
C HIS A 42 10.87 7.88 -9.47
N SER A 43 12.12 7.49 -9.18
CA SER A 43 13.20 7.52 -10.18
C SER A 43 12.95 6.65 -11.42
N LEU A 44 12.08 5.64 -11.31
CA LEU A 44 11.64 4.82 -12.44
C LEU A 44 10.70 5.57 -13.40
N GLY A 45 10.17 6.73 -12.97
CA GLY A 45 9.27 7.57 -13.74
C GLY A 45 7.82 7.11 -13.71
N VAL A 46 7.42 6.33 -12.69
CA VAL A 46 6.02 5.89 -12.53
C VAL A 46 5.14 7.00 -11.97
N ASP A 47 3.87 6.98 -12.35
CA ASP A 47 2.90 7.99 -11.91
C ASP A 47 2.18 7.59 -10.62
N ALA A 48 2.13 6.30 -10.31
CA ALA A 48 1.35 5.79 -9.19
C ALA A 48 1.94 4.51 -8.59
N ILE A 49 1.73 4.34 -7.28
CA ILE A 49 1.89 3.06 -6.59
C ILE A 49 0.53 2.42 -6.36
N TRP A 50 0.45 1.10 -6.51
CA TRP A 50 -0.74 0.31 -6.18
C TRP A 50 -0.36 -0.75 -5.15
N PHE A 51 -0.93 -0.64 -3.95
CA PHE A 51 -0.76 -1.66 -2.92
C PHE A 51 -1.70 -2.84 -3.16
N SER A 52 -1.15 -4.05 -3.07
CA SER A 52 -1.93 -5.22 -2.66
C SER A 52 -2.48 -5.02 -1.23
N PRO A 53 -3.41 -5.84 -0.72
CA PRO A 53 -4.05 -5.57 0.58
C PRO A 53 -3.06 -5.42 1.73
N ILE A 54 -3.23 -4.35 2.51
CA ILE A 54 -2.42 -4.06 3.72
C ILE A 54 -3.29 -3.92 4.98
N TYR A 55 -4.55 -4.34 4.90
CA TYR A 55 -5.54 -4.29 5.98
C TYR A 55 -5.35 -5.43 6.98
N PRO A 56 -5.81 -5.29 8.23
CA PRO A 56 -5.97 -6.42 9.15
C PRO A 56 -6.74 -7.56 8.50
N SER A 57 -6.16 -8.75 8.61
CA SER A 57 -6.63 -9.97 7.98
C SER A 57 -6.01 -11.17 8.70
N PRO A 58 -6.74 -12.27 8.90
CA PRO A 58 -6.16 -13.54 9.33
C PRO A 58 -5.19 -14.15 8.30
N ASN A 59 -5.11 -13.59 7.09
CA ASN A 59 -4.32 -14.02 5.95
C ASN A 59 -4.70 -15.42 5.42
N ALA A 60 -5.96 -15.84 5.56
CA ALA A 60 -6.46 -17.07 4.94
C ALA A 60 -6.50 -16.98 3.40
N ASP A 61 -6.59 -15.77 2.85
CA ASP A 61 -6.50 -15.45 1.42
C ASP A 61 -5.49 -14.31 1.17
N TYR A 62 -4.32 -14.40 1.82
CA TYR A 62 -3.19 -13.47 1.63
C TYR A 62 -3.55 -11.99 1.73
N GLY A 63 -4.46 -11.63 2.65
CA GLY A 63 -4.86 -10.25 2.94
C GLY A 63 -6.16 -9.82 2.25
N TYR A 64 -6.72 -10.62 1.35
CA TYR A 64 -8.02 -10.33 0.72
C TYR A 64 -9.19 -10.71 1.63
N ASP A 65 -8.98 -11.57 2.62
CA ASP A 65 -9.91 -11.86 3.72
C ASP A 65 -9.79 -10.80 4.83
N ILE A 66 -10.37 -9.61 4.61
CA ILE A 66 -10.21 -8.44 5.50
C ILE A 66 -11.08 -8.56 6.77
N SER A 67 -10.48 -8.38 7.95
CA SER A 67 -11.17 -8.34 9.24
C SER A 67 -11.38 -6.93 9.80
N ASP A 68 -10.64 -5.91 9.34
CA ASP A 68 -10.95 -4.49 9.58
C ASP A 68 -10.50 -3.63 8.40
N TYR A 69 -11.45 -2.91 7.78
CA TYR A 69 -11.17 -2.03 6.64
C TYR A 69 -10.53 -0.69 7.01
N ARG A 70 -10.41 -0.37 8.31
CA ARG A 70 -10.05 0.97 8.79
C ARG A 70 -8.65 1.09 9.38
N ASP A 71 -7.93 -0.03 9.47
CA ASP A 71 -6.57 -0.05 10.03
C ASP A 71 -5.58 -0.74 9.07
N ILE A 72 -4.34 -0.86 9.51
CA ILE A 72 -3.23 -1.52 8.81
C ILE A 72 -2.89 -2.83 9.53
N HIS A 73 -2.56 -3.87 8.76
CA HIS A 73 -2.12 -5.14 9.31
C HIS A 73 -0.86 -4.94 10.19
N PRO A 74 -0.79 -5.52 11.41
CA PRO A 74 0.31 -5.28 12.33
C PRO A 74 1.70 -5.65 11.76
N ASP A 75 1.80 -6.71 10.95
CA ASP A 75 3.04 -7.07 10.21
C ASP A 75 3.57 -5.94 9.32
N TYR A 76 2.72 -5.01 8.85
CA TYR A 76 3.10 -4.00 7.87
C TYR A 76 3.30 -2.62 8.48
N GLY A 77 2.90 -2.41 9.74
CA GLY A 77 3.06 -1.16 10.47
C GLY A 77 1.74 -0.62 11.03
N THR A 78 1.57 0.70 10.99
CA THR A 78 0.42 1.39 11.57
C THR A 78 -0.20 2.38 10.60
N LEU A 79 -1.43 2.80 10.87
CA LEU A 79 -2.09 3.85 10.10
C LEU A 79 -1.26 5.16 10.05
N GLU A 80 -0.54 5.50 11.12
CA GLU A 80 0.37 6.66 11.12
C GLU A 80 1.58 6.46 10.20
N GLN A 81 2.13 5.25 10.12
CA GLN A 81 3.18 4.95 9.14
C GLN A 81 2.64 5.01 7.71
N PHE A 82 1.43 4.51 7.47
CA PHE A 82 0.79 4.60 6.15
C PHE A 82 0.59 6.06 5.74
N LYS A 83 0.17 6.94 6.65
CA LYS A 83 0.06 8.38 6.39
C LYS A 83 1.40 9.00 5.98
N LYS A 84 2.54 8.56 6.55
CA LYS A 84 3.87 9.05 6.14
C LYS A 84 4.21 8.62 4.71
N VAL A 85 3.96 7.35 4.37
CA VAL A 85 4.13 6.83 3.00
C VAL A 85 3.25 7.60 2.02
N LEU A 86 1.97 7.78 2.35
CA LEU A 86 1.01 8.52 1.54
C LEU A 86 1.45 9.98 1.30
N ASN A 87 1.83 10.69 2.36
CA ASN A 87 2.27 12.08 2.25
C ASN A 87 3.54 12.20 1.40
N LYS A 88 4.53 11.32 1.62
CA LYS A 88 5.78 11.32 0.86
C LYS A 88 5.55 10.97 -0.61
N ALA A 89 4.68 10.01 -0.93
CA ALA A 89 4.31 9.68 -2.30
C ALA A 89 3.67 10.90 -3.00
N HIS A 90 2.78 11.62 -2.32
CA HIS A 90 2.18 12.85 -2.84
C HIS A 90 3.19 14.00 -3.01
N GLU A 91 4.15 14.17 -2.09
CA GLU A 91 5.25 15.14 -2.22
C GLU A 91 6.11 14.85 -3.46
N LEU A 92 6.29 13.57 -3.78
CA LEU A 92 6.93 13.09 -5.00
C LEU A 92 6.02 13.18 -6.23
N GLY A 93 4.78 13.63 -6.09
CA GLY A 93 3.83 13.77 -7.20
C GLY A 93 3.22 12.45 -7.69
N MET A 94 3.40 11.35 -6.97
CA MET A 94 2.82 10.04 -7.28
C MET A 94 1.41 9.90 -6.69
N TYR A 95 0.54 9.15 -7.37
CA TYR A 95 -0.74 8.71 -6.84
C TYR A 95 -0.60 7.42 -6.02
N VAL A 96 -1.52 7.19 -5.08
CA VAL A 96 -1.59 5.95 -4.29
C VAL A 96 -2.93 5.27 -4.51
N LEU A 97 -2.89 4.01 -4.94
CA LEU A 97 -4.06 3.15 -5.14
C LEU A 97 -4.03 1.99 -4.15
N MET A 98 -5.22 1.55 -3.77
CA MET A 98 -5.47 0.46 -2.83
C MET A 98 -6.48 -0.50 -3.44
N ASP A 99 -6.38 -1.78 -3.13
CA ASP A 99 -7.42 -2.74 -3.45
C ASP A 99 -8.71 -2.46 -2.66
N LEU A 100 -9.85 -2.50 -3.36
CA LEU A 100 -11.18 -2.39 -2.75
C LEU A 100 -11.86 -3.76 -2.74
N VAL A 101 -11.69 -4.51 -1.66
CA VAL A 101 -12.23 -5.87 -1.51
C VAL A 101 -13.58 -5.83 -0.80
N ILE A 102 -14.65 -5.68 -1.57
CA ILE A 102 -16.01 -5.49 -1.04
C ILE A 102 -16.99 -6.58 -1.46
N ASN A 103 -16.50 -7.62 -2.12
CA ASN A 103 -17.31 -8.78 -2.47
C ASN A 103 -17.55 -9.70 -1.26
N HIS A 104 -16.60 -9.75 -0.32
CA HIS A 104 -16.64 -10.53 0.91
C HIS A 104 -15.79 -9.86 1.99
N THR A 105 -15.90 -10.36 3.23
CA THR A 105 -15.04 -10.05 4.38
C THR A 105 -14.47 -11.36 4.94
N SER A 106 -13.50 -11.28 5.86
CA SER A 106 -13.15 -12.41 6.73
C SER A 106 -14.34 -12.81 7.60
N ASP A 107 -14.39 -14.09 8.02
CA ASP A 107 -15.30 -14.59 9.06
C ASP A 107 -14.96 -14.07 10.46
N GLU A 108 -13.79 -13.44 10.63
CA GLU A 108 -13.37 -12.71 11.83
C GLU A 108 -13.72 -11.20 11.77
N HIS A 109 -14.45 -10.74 10.74
CA HIS A 109 -14.95 -9.35 10.67
C HIS A 109 -16.17 -9.14 11.61
N PRO A 110 -16.24 -8.02 12.37
CA PRO A 110 -17.34 -7.74 13.32
C PRO A 110 -18.75 -7.55 12.71
#